data_AF-A0A1V1THB8-F1
#
_entry.id   AF-A0A1V1THB8-F1
#
_cell.length_a   1.000
_cell.length_b   1.000
_cell.length_c   1.000
_cell.angle_alpha   90.00
_cell.angle_beta   90.00
_cell.angle_gamma   90.00
#
_symmetry.space_group_name_H-M   'P 1'
#
loop_
_entity.id
_entity.type
_entity.pdbx_description
1 polymer ?
#
loop_
_entity_poly.entity_id
_entity_poly.type
_entity_poly.pdbx_seq_one_letter_code
_entity_poly.pdbx_strand_id
1 'polypeptide(L)'
;MPYSFAQNPEGVAYFIPAVVFQAIALVTVALRIWSRRAKKLRLEINDYAIFVALVLSLAAAGLLGASITVGLGVHITEIDIADIETFAIVSTPQ
;
A
#
# COMPACT_ATOMS: atom_id res chain seq x y z
N MET A 1 16.13 6.37 10.77
CA MET A 1 15.55 7.71 10.54
C MET A 1 14.44 7.60 9.49
N PRO A 2 13.30 8.32 9.56
CA PRO A 2 12.27 8.20 8.52
C PRO A 2 12.79 8.79 7.20
N TYR A 3 12.84 7.98 6.15
CA TYR A 3 13.20 8.42 4.81
C TYR A 3 12.01 9.15 4.18
N SER A 4 12.26 10.34 3.63
CA SER A 4 11.27 11.02 2.78
C SER A 4 11.17 10.30 1.43
N PHE A 5 10.00 10.33 0.78
CA PHE A 5 9.83 9.80 -0.58
C PHE A 5 10.84 10.36 -1.58
N ALA A 6 11.31 11.60 -1.38
CA ALA A 6 12.35 12.22 -2.21
C ALA A 6 13.75 11.58 -2.05
N GLN A 7 13.99 10.84 -0.97
CA GLN A 7 15.28 10.22 -0.62
C GLN A 7 15.35 8.74 -1.01
N ASN A 8 14.24 8.11 -1.41
CA ASN A 8 14.18 6.69 -1.78
C ASN A 8 13.50 6.51 -3.16
N PRO A 9 14.21 6.81 -4.27
CA PRO A 9 13.64 6.78 -5.61
C PRO A 9 13.21 5.37 -6.04
N GLU A 10 13.90 4.33 -5.54
CA GLU A 10 13.59 2.92 -5.84
C GLU A 10 12.27 2.48 -5.19
N GLY A 11 12.07 2.82 -3.92
CA GLY A 11 10.79 2.58 -3.23
C GLY A 11 9.63 3.32 -3.90
N VAL A 12 9.87 4.56 -4.36
CA VAL A 12 8.86 5.34 -5.11
C VAL A 12 8.54 4.71 -6.46
N ALA A 13 9.53 4.21 -7.20
CA ALA A 13 9.31 3.55 -8.48
C ALA A 13 8.38 2.33 -8.35
N TYR A 14 8.51 1.56 -7.26
CA TYR A 14 7.60 0.46 -6.94
C TYR A 14 6.20 0.94 -6.48
N PHE A 15 6.13 2.05 -5.76
CA PHE A 15 4.89 2.59 -5.24
C PHE A 15 3.97 3.17 -6.32
N ILE A 16 4.54 3.78 -7.37
CA ILE A 16 3.78 4.41 -8.45
C ILE A 16 2.77 3.43 -9.09
N PRO A 17 3.17 2.24 -9.56
CA PRO A 17 2.22 1.25 -10.07
C PRO A 17 1.11 0.90 -9.07
N ALA A 18 1.45 0.73 -7.78
CA ALA A 18 0.47 0.39 -6.75
C ALA A 18 -0.62 1.48 -6.64
N VAL A 19 -0.23 2.75 -6.65
CA VAL A 19 -1.18 3.88 -6.62
C VAL A 19 -2.04 3.93 -7.90
N VAL A 20 -1.44 3.70 -9.07
CA VAL A 20 -2.15 3.68 -10.35
C VAL A 20 -3.22 2.58 -10.38
N PHE A 21 -2.85 1.35 -10.02
CA PHE A 21 -3.81 0.24 -9.95
C PHE A 21 -4.87 0.46 -8.87
N GLN A 22 -4.51 1.10 -7.75
CA GLN A 22 -5.46 1.44 -6.70
C GLN A 22 -6.52 2.45 -7.18
N ALA A 23 -6.12 3.45 -7.98
CA ALA A 23 -7.06 4.38 -8.60
C ALA A 23 -8.02 3.67 -9.58
N ILE A 24 -7.50 2.75 -10.40
CA ILE A 24 -8.31 1.94 -11.31
C ILE A 24 -9.29 1.05 -10.52
N ALA A 25 -8.84 0.45 -9.43
CA ALA A 25 -9.68 -0.38 -8.55
C ALA A 25 -10.84 0.44 -7.97
N LEU A 26 -10.58 1.65 -7.47
CA LEU A 26 -11.62 2.57 -6.97
C LEU A 26 -12.69 2.85 -8.04
N VAL A 27 -12.26 3.21 -9.26
CA VAL A 27 -13.17 3.48 -10.38
C VAL A 27 -13.98 2.23 -10.74
N THR A 28 -13.35 1.07 -10.78
CA THR A 28 -14.01 -0.20 -11.15
C THR A 28 -15.07 -0.59 -10.14
N VAL A 29 -14.81 -0.46 -8.83
CA VAL A 29 -15.81 -0.73 -7.78
C VAL A 29 -16.94 0.29 -7.82
N ALA A 30 -16.64 1.58 -8.03
CA ALA A 30 -17.66 2.62 -8.19
C ALA A 30 -18.58 2.34 -9.38
N LEU A 31 -18.00 2.00 -10.55
CA LEU A 31 -18.76 1.60 -11.74
C LEU A 31 -19.60 0.35 -11.49
N ARG A 32 -19.09 -0.61 -10.72
CA ARG A 32 -19.84 -1.82 -10.35
C ARG A 32 -21.08 -1.49 -9.54
N ILE A 33 -20.95 -0.66 -8.51
CA ILE A 33 -22.08 -0.20 -7.69
C ILE A 33 -23.06 0.62 -8.53
N TRP A 34 -22.55 1.51 -9.38
CA TRP A 34 -23.36 2.31 -10.30
C TRP A 34 -24.17 1.43 -11.26
N SER A 35 -23.54 0.43 -11.86
CA SER A 35 -24.18 -0.51 -12.79
C SER A 35 -25.33 -1.28 -12.13
N ARG A 36 -25.13 -1.77 -10.90
CA ARG A 36 -26.17 -2.42 -10.10
C ARG A 36 -27.34 -1.47 -9.84
N ARG A 37 -27.05 -0.23 -9.45
CA ARG A 37 -28.05 0.81 -9.17
C ARG A 37 -28.83 1.19 -10.43
N ALA A 38 -28.15 1.36 -11.57
CA ALA A 38 -28.76 1.67 -12.86
C ALA A 38 -29.71 0.55 -13.33
N LYS A 39 -29.34 -0.71 -13.08
CA LYS A 39 -30.19 -1.89 -13.37
C LYS A 39 -31.23 -2.18 -12.29
N LYS A 40 -31.31 -1.37 -11.21
CA LYS A 40 -32.18 -1.59 -10.04
C LYS A 40 -32.03 -2.99 -9.43
N LEU A 41 -30.85 -3.57 -9.54
CA LEU A 41 -30.54 -4.89 -8.99
C LEU A 41 -30.16 -4.74 -7.51
N ARG A 42 -30.51 -5.76 -6.72
CA ARG A 42 -30.04 -5.85 -5.33
C ARG A 42 -28.53 -6.11 -5.35
N LEU A 43 -27.83 -5.59 -4.35
CA LEU A 43 -26.43 -5.95 -4.15
C LEU A 43 -26.33 -7.43 -3.78
N GLU A 44 -25.47 -8.14 -4.48
CA GLU A 44 -25.17 -9.54 -4.22
C GLU A 44 -23.94 -9.65 -3.32
N ILE A 45 -23.75 -10.83 -2.72
CA ILE A 45 -22.59 -11.14 -1.88
C ILE A 45 -21.27 -10.81 -2.60
N ASN A 46 -21.20 -11.06 -3.91
CA ASN A 46 -20.04 -10.74 -4.74
C ASN A 46 -19.69 -9.23 -4.75
N ASP A 47 -20.67 -8.35 -4.63
CA ASP A 47 -20.42 -6.90 -4.59
C ASP A 47 -19.88 -6.45 -3.24
N TYR A 48 -20.40 -7.03 -2.16
CA TYR A 48 -19.86 -6.81 -0.81
C TYR A 48 -18.42 -7.34 -0.69
N ALA A 49 -18.14 -8.52 -1.25
CA ALA A 49 -16.79 -9.09 -1.28
C ALA A 49 -15.80 -8.19 -2.02
N ILE A 50 -16.19 -7.66 -3.18
CA ILE A 50 -15.36 -6.69 -3.94
C ILE A 50 -15.13 -5.40 -3.15
N PHE A 51 -16.15 -4.91 -2.44
CA PHE A 51 -16.01 -3.71 -1.62
C PHE A 51 -15.04 -3.95 -0.44
N VAL A 52 -15.14 -5.09 0.23
CA VAL A 52 -14.20 -5.48 1.31
C VAL A 52 -12.79 -5.64 0.75
N ALA A 53 -12.62 -6.30 -0.40
CA ALA A 53 -11.33 -6.46 -1.05
C ALA A 53 -10.68 -5.10 -1.39
N LEU A 54 -11.48 -4.12 -1.84
CA LEU A 54 -11.01 -2.77 -2.08
C LEU A 54 -10.50 -2.09 -0.80
N VAL A 55 -11.22 -2.23 0.31
CA VAL A 55 -10.80 -1.67 1.62
C VAL A 55 -9.49 -2.28 2.08
N LEU A 56 -9.37 -3.61 1.99
CA LEU A 56 -8.13 -4.32 2.34
C LEU A 56 -6.97 -3.92 1.42
N SER A 57 -7.23 -3.76 0.12
CA SER A 57 -6.24 -3.27 -0.84
C SER A 57 -5.76 -1.85 -0.51
N LEU A 58 -6.66 -0.95 -0.11
CA LEU A 58 -6.29 0.40 0.34
C LEU A 58 -5.40 0.35 1.58
N ALA A 59 -5.72 -0.51 2.55
CA ALA A 59 -4.89 -0.71 3.73
C ALA A 59 -3.50 -1.25 3.36
N ALA A 60 -3.43 -2.22 2.44
CA ALA A 60 -2.18 -2.77 1.94
C ALA A 60 -1.33 -1.71 1.22
N ALA A 61 -1.94 -0.87 0.37
CA ALA A 61 -1.25 0.24 -0.28
C ALA A 61 -0.74 1.27 0.74
N GLY A 62 -1.51 1.58 1.78
CA GLY A 62 -1.09 2.43 2.89
C GLY A 62 0.10 1.86 3.66
N LEU A 63 0.07 0.54 3.93
CA LEU A 63 1.17 -0.17 4.57
C LEU A 63 2.44 -0.16 3.71
N LEU A 64 2.32 -0.34 2.39
CA LEU A 64 3.45 -0.21 1.45
C LEU A 64 4.03 1.21 1.48
N GLY A 65 3.19 2.24 1.46
CA GLY A 65 3.63 3.63 1.56
C GLY A 65 4.38 3.91 2.86
N ALA A 66 3.89 3.40 3.99
CA ALA A 66 4.58 3.49 5.28
C ALA A 66 5.88 2.67 5.30
N SER A 67 5.94 1.53 4.63
CA SER A 67 7.15 0.70 4.58
C SER A 67 8.29 1.40 3.84
N ILE A 68 7.97 2.19 2.80
CA ILE A 68 8.97 2.98 2.06
C ILE A 68 9.64 4.01 2.95
N THR A 69 8.90 4.64 3.88
CA THR A 69 9.48 5.61 4.81
C THR A 69 10.37 4.97 5.88
N VAL A 70 10.23 3.67 6.10
CA VAL A 70 11.07 2.87 7.01
C VAL A 70 12.29 2.25 6.28
N GLY A 71 12.42 2.45 4.96
CA GLY A 71 13.59 2.03 4.18
C GLY A 71 13.33 0.88 3.19
N LEU A 72 12.07 0.48 2.97
CA LEU A 72 11.74 -0.48 1.92
C LEU A 72 12.16 0.08 0.54
N GLY A 73 13.08 -0.61 -0.14
CA GLY A 73 13.63 -0.19 -1.45
C GLY A 73 15.01 0.45 -1.38
N VAL A 74 15.53 0.76 -0.19
CA VAL A 74 16.94 1.17 -0.03
C VAL A 74 17.84 -0.03 -0.27
N HIS A 75 18.88 0.12 -1.09
CA HIS A 75 19.85 -0.96 -1.32
C HIS A 75 20.55 -1.28 0.01
N ILE A 76 20.65 -2.57 0.37
CA ILE A 76 21.32 -3.02 1.61
C ILE A 76 22.75 -2.45 1.76
N THR A 77 23.40 -2.12 0.64
CA THR A 77 24.74 -1.50 0.60
C THR A 77 24.81 -0.03 1.00
N GLU A 78 23.67 0.68 1.05
CA GLU A 78 23.58 2.08 1.50
C GLU A 78 23.12 2.20 2.96
N ILE A 79 22.83 1.08 3.62
CA ILE A 79 22.45 1.05 5.03
C ILE A 79 23.74 1.14 5.86
N ASP A 80 23.90 2.24 6.60
CA ASP A 80 25.00 2.40 7.53
C ASP A 80 24.89 1.37 8.68
N ILE A 81 26.02 0.85 9.15
CA ILE A 81 26.07 -0.17 10.20
C ILE A 81 25.40 0.34 11.49
N ALA A 82 25.46 1.65 11.73
CA ALA A 82 24.79 2.32 12.86
C ALA A 82 23.25 2.18 12.82
N ASP A 83 22.64 2.16 11.63
CA ASP A 83 21.20 1.94 11.49
C ASP A 83 20.82 0.47 11.78
N ILE A 84 21.71 -0.48 11.44
CA ILE A 84 21.52 -1.91 11.76
C ILE A 84 21.56 -2.15 13.28
N GLU A 85 22.49 -1.51 13.99
CA GLU A 85 22.58 -1.61 15.46
C GLU A 85 21.32 -1.10 16.15
N THR A 86 20.72 -0.02 15.63
CA THR A 86 19.48 0.56 16.17
C THR A 86 18.28 -0.39 15.99
N PHE A 87 18.18 -1.09 14.85
CA PHE A 87 17.15 -2.12 14.64
C PHE A 87 17.39 -3.38 15.49
N ALA A 88 18.64 -3.76 15.73
CA ALA A 88 19.00 -4.92 16.57
C ALA A 88 18.62 -4.70 18.05
N ILE A 89 18.85 -3.50 18.59
CA ILE A 89 18.52 -3.16 19.98
C ILE A 89 17.00 -3.14 20.21
N VAL A 90 16.23 -2.67 19.23
CA VAL A 90 14.75 -2.63 19.32
C VAL A 90 14.12 -4.03 19.18
N SER A 91 14.80 -4.99 18.56
CA SER A 91 14.29 -6.36 18.34
C SER A 91 14.70 -7.38 19.41
N THR A 92 15.64 -7.04 20.30
CA THR A 92 15.88 -7.80 21.53
C THR A 92 14.81 -7.48 22.58
N PRO A 93 13.94 -8.43 22.96
CA PRO A 93 13.10 -8.24 24.13
C PRO A 93 14.00 -8.23 25.37
N GLN A 94 13.88 -7.18 26.18
CA GLN A 94 14.40 -7.15 27.56
C GLN A 94 13.62 -8.17 28.40
#